data_AF-A0A3M2TLQ9-F1
#
_entry.id   AF-A0A3M2TLQ9-F1
#
_cell.length_a   1.000
_cell.length_b   1.000
_cell.length_c   1.000
_cell.angle_alpha   90.00
_cell.angle_beta   90.00
_cell.angle_gamma   90.00
#
_symmetry.space_group_name_H-M   'P 1'
#
loop_
_entity.id
_entity.type
_entity.pdbx_description
1 polymer ?
#
loop_
_entity_poly.entity_id
_entity_poly.type
_entity_poly.pdbx_seq_one_letter_code
_entity_poly.pdbx_strand_id
1 'polypeptide(L)'
;VKGQPPIVVPHEPLDGEPIGESFDTVPKHIVAHKGKQLNGWAIWQVADLYIEAEFHAVWQDTDGALIDLTPHWTTHESILFLPEPGREYGRRNIDGVRRALTDDLDVIRFLHLAKKRFDIMNEGDLAYQFGDIELPARSLREVRKVYKEMMQLQHRLTVRYT
;
A
#
# COMPACT_ATOMS: atom_id res chain seq x y z
N VAL A 1 13.96 -5.71 13.78
CA VAL A 1 15.45 -5.67 13.76
C VAL A 1 15.88 -4.67 12.70
N LYS A 2 16.68 -3.66 13.03
CA LYS A 2 17.27 -2.76 12.02
C LYS A 2 18.24 -3.56 11.14
N GLY A 3 18.07 -3.49 9.82
CA GLY A 3 19.02 -4.06 8.85
C GLY A 3 18.73 -5.47 8.34
N GLN A 4 17.52 -6.02 8.55
CA GLN A 4 17.14 -7.26 7.86
C GLN A 4 16.77 -6.96 6.39
N PRO A 5 17.20 -7.81 5.43
CA PRO A 5 16.80 -7.65 4.04
C PRO A 5 15.31 -7.94 3.86
N PRO A 6 14.66 -7.39 2.83
CA PRO A 6 13.35 -7.85 2.43
C PRO A 6 13.43 -9.31 1.95
N ILE A 7 12.32 -10.03 2.07
CA ILE A 7 12.15 -11.42 1.71
C ILE A 7 11.12 -11.53 0.59
N VAL A 8 11.26 -12.56 -0.25
CA VAL A 8 10.25 -12.88 -1.27
C VAL A 8 9.16 -13.71 -0.60
N VAL A 9 7.91 -13.27 -0.74
CA VAL A 9 6.74 -13.94 -0.18
C VAL A 9 5.83 -14.39 -1.34
N PRO A 10 5.50 -15.69 -1.46
CA PRO A 10 4.52 -16.17 -2.42
C PRO A 10 3.20 -15.41 -2.34
N HIS A 11 2.63 -15.09 -3.50
CA HIS A 11 1.36 -14.39 -3.60
C HIS A 11 0.27 -15.36 -4.06
N GLU A 12 -0.64 -15.66 -3.14
CA GLU A 12 -1.76 -16.58 -3.31
C GLU A 12 -3.06 -15.85 -2.91
N PRO A 13 -3.56 -14.94 -3.76
CA PRO A 13 -4.67 -14.07 -3.39
C PRO A 13 -5.96 -14.87 -3.20
N LEU A 14 -6.74 -14.49 -2.18
CA LEU A 14 -8.04 -15.10 -1.92
C LEU A 14 -9.11 -14.54 -2.86
N ASP A 15 -9.81 -15.42 -3.55
CA ASP A 15 -10.90 -15.06 -4.46
C ASP A 15 -12.03 -14.31 -3.71
N GLY A 16 -12.45 -13.17 -4.28
CA GLY A 16 -13.57 -12.37 -3.77
C GLY A 16 -13.23 -11.45 -2.59
N GLU A 17 -12.00 -11.46 -2.08
CA GLU A 17 -11.53 -10.46 -1.12
C GLU A 17 -11.25 -9.10 -1.81
N PRO A 18 -11.40 -7.97 -1.10
CA PRO A 18 -11.15 -6.66 -1.66
C PRO A 18 -9.66 -6.43 -1.98
N ILE A 19 -9.40 -5.76 -3.10
CA ILE A 19 -8.04 -5.46 -3.57
C ILE A 19 -7.35 -4.51 -2.58
N GLY A 20 -6.12 -4.85 -2.17
CA GLY A 20 -5.26 -4.01 -1.33
C GLY A 20 -5.62 -3.97 0.17
N GLU A 21 -6.67 -4.67 0.60
CA GLU A 21 -7.17 -4.60 1.98
C GLU A 21 -6.57 -5.69 2.89
N SER A 22 -5.23 -5.76 2.97
CA SER A 22 -4.51 -6.83 3.67
C SER A 22 -4.82 -6.93 5.16
N PHE A 23 -5.10 -5.78 5.80
CA PHE A 23 -5.46 -5.70 7.21
C PHE A 23 -6.88 -6.16 7.52
N ASP A 24 -7.72 -6.37 6.50
CA ASP A 24 -9.03 -7.00 6.65
C ASP A 24 -8.98 -8.48 6.22
N THR A 25 -8.31 -8.79 5.11
CA THR A 25 -8.21 -10.14 4.57
C THR A 25 -7.45 -11.10 5.49
N VAL A 26 -6.27 -10.70 6.00
CA VAL A 26 -5.42 -11.58 6.82
C VAL A 26 -6.08 -11.98 8.15
N PRO A 27 -6.65 -11.07 8.95
CA PRO A 27 -7.37 -11.45 10.17
C PRO A 27 -8.54 -12.41 9.93
N LYS A 28 -9.35 -12.18 8.88
CA LYS A 28 -10.44 -13.09 8.52
C LYS A 28 -9.92 -14.50 8.21
N HIS A 29 -8.83 -14.59 7.45
CA HIS A 29 -8.22 -15.86 7.12
C HIS A 29 -7.69 -16.59 8.36
N ILE A 30 -7.06 -15.88 9.31
CA ILE A 30 -6.56 -16.44 10.57
C ILE A 30 -7.67 -17.05 11.43
N VAL A 31 -8.86 -16.44 11.46
CA VAL A 31 -10.01 -16.99 12.21
C VAL A 31 -10.38 -18.38 11.72
N ALA A 32 -10.30 -18.63 10.40
CA ALA A 32 -10.64 -19.91 9.80
C ALA A 32 -9.49 -20.93 9.80
N HIS A 33 -8.24 -20.48 9.62
CA HIS A 33 -7.09 -21.34 9.32
C HIS A 33 -5.98 -21.31 10.38
N LYS A 34 -6.16 -20.57 11.48
CA LYS A 34 -5.12 -20.30 12.49
C LYS A 34 -3.92 -19.57 11.87
N GLY A 35 -2.74 -19.72 12.46
CA GLY A 35 -1.55 -18.95 12.09
C GLY A 35 -1.53 -17.58 12.76
N LYS A 36 -0.80 -16.63 12.18
CA LYS A 36 -0.64 -15.28 12.71
C LYS A 36 -0.41 -14.26 11.61
N GLN A 37 -0.75 -13.01 11.93
CA GLN A 37 -0.48 -11.88 11.05
C GLN A 37 0.94 -11.39 11.27
N LEU A 38 1.66 -11.15 10.17
CA LEU A 38 2.94 -10.48 10.19
C LEU A 38 2.85 -9.16 9.44
N ASN A 39 3.08 -8.06 10.16
CA ASN A 39 3.08 -6.71 9.60
C ASN A 39 4.47 -6.32 9.09
N GLY A 40 4.49 -5.48 8.07
CA GLY A 40 5.72 -4.99 7.48
C GLY A 40 5.42 -4.06 6.32
N TRP A 41 6.30 -4.09 5.32
CA TRP A 41 6.21 -3.25 4.15
C TRP A 41 6.30 -4.08 2.87
N ALA A 42 5.28 -4.02 2.02
CA ALA A 42 5.40 -4.49 0.64
C ALA A 42 6.20 -3.45 -0.16
N ILE A 43 7.18 -3.91 -0.93
CA ILE A 43 8.08 -3.07 -1.70
C ILE A 43 7.69 -3.16 -3.18
N TRP A 44 7.23 -2.04 -3.73
CA TRP A 44 6.78 -1.92 -5.11
C TRP A 44 7.71 -1.00 -5.89
N GLN A 45 8.11 -1.44 -7.08
CA GLN A 45 8.86 -0.61 -8.01
C GLN A 45 7.98 -0.28 -9.21
N VAL A 46 7.88 1.01 -9.54
CA VAL A 46 7.17 1.48 -10.74
C VAL A 46 8.21 1.87 -11.79
N ALA A 47 8.57 0.89 -12.63
CA ALA A 47 9.65 1.01 -13.61
C ALA A 47 10.90 1.66 -13.01
N ASP A 48 11.54 2.59 -13.71
CA ASP A 48 12.67 3.38 -13.19
C ASP A 48 12.23 4.74 -12.62
N LEU A 49 10.95 4.89 -12.26
CA LEU A 49 10.39 6.16 -11.80
C LEU A 49 10.52 6.33 -10.29
N TYR A 50 9.97 5.39 -9.53
CA TYR A 50 10.00 5.44 -8.07
C TYR A 50 9.83 4.05 -7.45
N ILE A 51 10.21 3.94 -6.19
CA ILE A 51 9.93 2.82 -5.32
C ILE A 51 8.98 3.25 -4.19
N GLU A 52 8.09 2.36 -3.79
CA GLU A 52 7.15 2.53 -2.68
C GLU A 52 7.30 1.38 -1.70
N ALA A 53 7.36 1.71 -0.41
CA ALA A 53 7.15 0.79 0.69
C ALA A 53 5.73 1.04 1.21
N GLU A 54 4.80 0.14 0.91
CA GLU A 54 3.41 0.18 1.37
C GLU A 54 3.27 -0.64 2.65
N PHE A 55 2.63 -0.08 3.69
CA PHE A 55 2.42 -0.83 4.92
C PHE A 55 1.45 -1.98 4.65
N HIS A 56 1.88 -3.22 4.94
CA HIS A 56 1.20 -4.43 4.48
C HIS A 56 1.18 -5.52 5.55
N ALA A 57 0.20 -6.41 5.46
CA ALA A 57 0.10 -7.61 6.28
C ALA A 57 0.18 -8.87 5.41
N VAL A 58 0.98 -9.84 5.84
CA VAL A 58 1.01 -11.19 5.27
C VAL A 58 0.55 -12.20 6.31
N TRP A 59 0.00 -13.32 5.85
CA TRP A 59 -0.35 -14.44 6.72
C TRP A 59 0.88 -15.33 6.93
N GLN A 60 1.13 -15.69 8.18
CA GLN A 60 2.05 -16.75 8.54
C GLN A 60 1.25 -17.96 8.99
N ASP A 61 1.40 -19.09 8.29
CA ASP A 61 0.70 -20.33 8.64
C ASP A 61 1.24 -20.95 9.94
N THR A 62 0.70 -22.11 10.32
CA THR A 62 1.11 -22.82 11.55
C THR A 62 2.50 -23.45 11.47
N ASP A 63 3.01 -23.71 10.28
CA ASP A 63 4.35 -24.27 10.03
C ASP A 63 5.41 -23.17 9.87
N GLY A 64 4.97 -21.91 9.80
CA GLY A 64 5.80 -20.72 9.72
C GLY A 64 6.02 -20.19 8.30
N ALA A 65 5.36 -20.74 7.28
CA ALA A 65 5.42 -20.21 5.93
C ALA A 65 4.68 -18.87 5.82
N LEU A 66 5.19 -17.96 5.00
CA LEU A 66 4.61 -16.64 4.76
C LEU A 66 3.93 -16.63 3.40
N ILE A 67 2.70 -16.13 3.35
CA ILE A 67 1.89 -16.04 2.14
C ILE A 67 1.20 -14.68 2.12
N ASP A 68 1.27 -14.00 0.99
CA ASP A 68 0.45 -12.83 0.73
C ASP A 68 -0.89 -13.27 0.13
N LEU A 69 -1.95 -13.05 0.90
CA LEU A 69 -3.33 -13.47 0.57
C LEU A 69 -4.14 -12.35 -0.09
N THR A 70 -3.56 -11.15 -0.20
CA THR A 70 -4.30 -9.94 -0.57
C THR A 70 -4.35 -9.81 -2.09
N PRO A 71 -5.54 -9.71 -2.71
CA PRO A 71 -5.61 -9.43 -4.14
C PRO A 71 -4.97 -8.08 -4.48
N HIS A 72 -4.23 -8.05 -5.59
CA HIS A 72 -3.59 -6.84 -6.14
C HIS A 72 -4.17 -6.50 -7.52
N TRP A 73 -4.01 -5.24 -7.93
CA TRP A 73 -4.45 -4.77 -9.26
C TRP A 73 -3.75 -5.49 -10.43
N THR A 74 -2.55 -6.01 -10.18
CA THR A 74 -1.77 -6.78 -11.13
C THR A 74 -1.43 -8.14 -10.54
N THR A 75 -1.43 -9.16 -11.38
CA THR A 75 -1.06 -10.52 -10.99
C THR A 75 0.46 -10.62 -10.83
N HIS A 76 0.90 -11.08 -9.67
CA HIS A 76 2.28 -11.39 -9.37
C HIS A 76 2.37 -12.82 -8.80
N GLU A 77 3.48 -13.51 -9.01
CA GLU A 77 3.74 -14.80 -8.35
C GLU A 77 4.21 -14.62 -6.90
N SER A 78 4.79 -13.45 -6.59
CA SER A 78 5.30 -13.12 -5.26
C SER A 78 5.41 -11.60 -5.08
N ILE A 79 5.54 -11.19 -3.81
CA ILE A 79 5.85 -9.81 -3.43
C ILE A 79 7.21 -9.76 -2.71
N LEU A 80 7.86 -8.59 -2.80
CA LEU A 80 9.02 -8.30 -1.96
C LEU A 80 8.53 -7.66 -0.66
N PHE A 81 8.72 -8.33 0.47
CA PHE A 81 8.19 -7.92 1.77
C PHE A 81 9.30 -7.67 2.78
N LEU A 82 9.28 -6.54 3.46
CA LEU A 82 10.17 -6.21 4.56
C LEU A 82 9.40 -6.33 5.88
N PRO A 83 9.58 -7.43 6.66
CA PRO A 83 8.86 -7.58 7.92
C PRO A 83 9.22 -6.47 8.91
N GLU A 84 8.26 -6.06 9.72
CA GLU A 84 8.47 -5.15 10.85
C GLU A 84 7.88 -5.79 12.13
N PRO A 85 8.52 -6.86 12.64
CA PRO A 85 7.97 -7.63 13.75
C PRO A 85 7.85 -6.76 15.01
N GLY A 86 6.72 -6.88 15.69
CA GLY A 86 6.38 -6.10 16.88
C GLY A 86 5.65 -4.79 16.61
N ARG A 87 5.44 -4.43 15.33
CA ARG A 87 4.57 -3.30 14.99
C ARG A 87 3.10 -3.70 15.09
N GLU A 88 2.46 -3.26 16.17
CA GLU A 88 1.01 -3.39 16.33
C GLU A 88 0.27 -2.45 15.37
N TYR A 89 -0.75 -2.98 14.69
CA TYR A 89 -1.61 -2.17 13.83
C TYR A 89 -2.78 -1.61 14.64
N GLY A 90 -2.67 -0.35 15.05
CA GLY A 90 -3.70 0.34 15.83
C GLY A 90 -4.91 0.81 15.02
N ARG A 91 -5.21 0.20 13.86
CA ARG A 91 -6.26 0.63 12.90
C ARG A 91 -6.16 2.09 12.45
N ARG A 92 -4.98 2.69 12.55
CA ARG A 92 -4.70 4.00 11.95
C ARG A 92 -3.98 3.76 10.63
N ASN A 93 -4.49 4.34 9.55
CA ASN A 93 -3.84 4.33 8.24
C ASN A 93 -2.40 4.84 8.33
N ILE A 94 -1.50 4.16 7.62
CA ILE A 94 -0.07 4.46 7.58
C ILE A 94 0.30 4.80 6.14
N ASP A 95 0.91 5.97 5.94
CA ASP A 95 1.35 6.38 4.60
C ASP A 95 2.47 5.47 4.11
N GLY A 96 2.41 5.14 2.83
CA GLY A 96 3.50 4.49 2.13
C GLY A 96 4.70 5.42 2.03
N VAL A 97 5.90 4.88 2.25
CA VAL A 97 7.14 5.63 2.06
C VAL A 97 7.54 5.53 0.60
N ARG A 98 7.60 6.66 -0.10
CA ARG A 98 7.92 6.70 -1.54
C ARG A 98 9.22 7.43 -1.80
N ARG A 99 10.02 6.93 -2.73
CA ARG A 99 11.28 7.55 -3.15
C ARG A 99 11.41 7.52 -4.66
N ALA A 100 11.67 8.69 -5.25
CA ALA A 100 11.98 8.81 -6.67
C ALA A 100 13.32 8.12 -6.99
N LEU A 101 13.38 7.46 -8.13
CA LEU A 101 14.58 6.86 -8.73
C LEU A 101 15.14 7.71 -9.88
N THR A 102 14.46 8.81 -10.20
CA THR A 102 14.79 9.78 -11.26
C THR A 102 14.65 11.22 -10.75
N ASP A 103 15.31 12.16 -11.44
CA ASP A 103 15.19 13.61 -11.18
C ASP A 103 14.04 14.26 -11.96
N ASP A 104 13.17 13.48 -12.62
CA ASP A 104 12.00 13.98 -13.33
C ASP A 104 11.04 14.73 -12.40
N LEU A 105 10.80 16.01 -12.70
CA LEU A 105 9.95 16.88 -11.90
C LEU A 105 8.49 16.42 -11.86
N ASP A 106 7.99 15.73 -12.88
CA ASP A 106 6.64 15.16 -12.86
C ASP A 106 6.56 13.99 -11.87
N VAL A 107 7.62 13.16 -11.74
CA VAL A 107 7.68 12.10 -10.73
C VAL A 107 7.73 12.71 -9.33
N ILE A 108 8.62 13.68 -9.10
CA ILE A 108 8.75 14.36 -7.80
C ILE A 108 7.42 15.02 -7.41
N ARG A 109 6.74 15.67 -8.37
CA ARG A 109 5.43 16.27 -8.16
C ARG A 109 4.36 15.23 -7.85
N PHE A 110 4.35 14.11 -8.57
CA PHE A 110 3.41 13.03 -8.34
C PHE A 110 3.54 12.46 -6.91
N LEU A 111 4.77 12.21 -6.45
CA LEU A 111 5.02 11.72 -5.08
C LEU A 111 4.60 12.75 -4.01
N HIS A 112 4.87 14.03 -4.24
CA HIS A 112 4.38 15.10 -3.37
C HIS A 112 2.85 15.10 -3.27
N LEU A 113 2.16 14.94 -4.40
CA LEU A 113 0.70 14.87 -4.45
C LEU A 113 0.14 13.60 -3.81
N ALA A 114 0.84 12.47 -3.94
CA ALA A 114 0.47 11.23 -3.26
C ALA A 114 0.47 11.41 -1.73
N LYS A 115 1.51 12.06 -1.18
CA LYS A 115 1.54 12.44 0.24
C LYS A 115 0.41 13.39 0.60
N LYS A 116 0.18 14.44 -0.19
CA LYS A 116 -0.90 15.40 0.05
C LYS A 116 -2.28 14.72 0.04
N ARG A 117 -2.50 13.78 -0.88
CA ARG A 117 -3.70 12.95 -0.93
C ARG A 117 -3.86 12.17 0.37
N PHE A 118 -2.80 11.49 0.82
CA PHE A 118 -2.82 10.76 2.09
C PHE A 118 -3.19 11.69 3.25
N ASP A 119 -2.54 12.84 3.38
CA ASP A 119 -2.78 13.78 4.47
C ASP A 119 -4.24 14.29 4.49
N ILE A 120 -4.86 14.56 3.32
CA ILE A 120 -6.27 14.96 3.22
C ILE A 120 -7.21 13.81 3.61
N MET A 121 -6.93 12.60 3.13
CA MET A 121 -7.76 11.41 3.38
C MET A 121 -7.63 10.88 4.81
N ASN A 122 -6.66 11.38 5.58
CA ASN A 122 -6.35 10.92 6.93
C ASN A 122 -6.34 12.07 7.95
N GLU A 123 -7.08 13.14 7.65
CA GLU A 123 -7.24 14.26 8.58
C GLU A 123 -8.19 13.88 9.73
N GLY A 124 -7.71 14.02 10.98
CA GLY A 124 -8.51 13.73 12.18
C GLY A 124 -9.01 12.29 12.21
N ASP A 125 -10.32 12.12 12.36
CA ASP A 125 -10.97 10.81 12.49
C ASP A 125 -10.98 10.00 11.17
N LEU A 126 -10.74 10.66 10.02
CA LEU A 126 -10.62 9.96 8.73
C LEU A 126 -9.43 8.98 8.73
N ALA A 127 -8.43 9.19 9.58
CA ALA A 127 -7.27 8.31 9.70
C ALA A 127 -7.60 6.88 10.16
N TYR A 128 -8.83 6.62 10.63
CA TYR A 128 -9.32 5.34 11.12
C TYR A 128 -10.46 4.77 10.26
N GLN A 129 -10.72 5.36 9.10
CA GLN A 129 -11.73 4.92 8.16
C GLN A 129 -11.08 4.20 6.96
N PHE A 130 -11.77 3.18 6.45
CA PHE A 130 -11.29 2.25 5.43
C PHE A 130 -12.35 2.06 4.34
N GLY A 131 -11.94 1.68 3.13
CA GLY A 131 -12.84 1.54 1.99
C GLY A 131 -13.47 2.87 1.54
N ASP A 132 -14.77 2.85 1.28
CA ASP A 132 -15.52 4.04 0.86
C ASP A 132 -15.72 5.01 2.04
N ILE A 133 -15.01 6.14 2.01
CA ILE A 133 -15.09 7.17 3.05
C ILE A 133 -15.85 8.41 2.58
N GLU A 134 -16.65 9.00 3.46
CA GLU A 134 -17.31 10.28 3.22
C GLU A 134 -16.41 11.44 3.65
N LEU A 135 -16.09 12.34 2.71
CA LEU A 135 -15.24 13.49 2.98
C LEU A 135 -16.06 14.75 3.23
N PRO A 136 -15.62 15.62 4.18
CA PRO A 136 -16.15 16.98 4.27
C PRO A 136 -16.03 17.72 2.93
N ALA A 137 -17.00 18.59 2.62
CA ALA A 137 -17.08 19.26 1.32
C ALA A 137 -15.80 20.01 0.94
N ARG A 138 -15.06 20.55 1.92
CA ARG A 138 -13.75 21.17 1.69
C ARG A 138 -12.72 20.14 1.25
N SER A 139 -12.49 19.10 2.05
CA SER A 139 -11.53 18.02 1.79
C SER A 139 -11.83 17.30 0.46
N LEU A 140 -13.11 17.09 0.15
CA LEU A 140 -13.55 16.53 -1.14
C LEU A 140 -13.14 17.41 -2.33
N ARG A 141 -13.31 18.73 -2.24
CA ARG A 141 -12.87 19.66 -3.31
C ARG A 141 -11.35 19.66 -3.46
N GLU A 142 -10.63 19.62 -2.34
CA GLU A 142 -9.17 19.62 -2.35
C GLU A 142 -8.61 18.31 -2.93
N VAL A 143 -9.11 17.15 -2.49
CA VAL A 143 -8.64 15.85 -2.99
C VAL A 143 -8.98 15.66 -4.46
N ARG A 144 -10.13 16.14 -4.95
CA ARG A 144 -10.48 16.11 -6.39
C ARG A 144 -9.48 16.86 -7.26
N LYS A 145 -8.96 18.00 -6.79
CA LYS A 145 -7.91 18.75 -7.51
C LYS A 145 -6.60 17.95 -7.53
N VAL A 146 -6.24 17.35 -6.41
CA VAL A 146 -5.05 16.48 -6.29
C VAL A 146 -5.16 15.30 -7.26
N TYR A 147 -6.29 14.58 -7.26
CA TYR A 147 -6.52 13.46 -8.18
C TYR A 147 -6.43 13.88 -9.65
N LYS A 148 -7.05 15.01 -10.02
CA LYS A 148 -6.98 15.51 -11.39
C LYS A 148 -5.54 15.75 -11.84
N GLU A 149 -4.73 16.40 -11.00
CA GLU A 149 -3.32 16.67 -11.32
C GLU A 149 -2.50 15.37 -11.38
N MET A 150 -2.71 14.46 -10.43
CA MET A 150 -2.06 13.14 -10.43
C MET A 150 -2.37 12.34 -11.69
N MET A 151 -3.62 12.31 -12.16
CA MET A 151 -3.98 11.62 -13.42
C MET A 151 -3.29 12.25 -14.63
N GLN A 152 -3.19 13.58 -14.68
CA GLN A 152 -2.48 14.27 -15.76
C GLN A 152 -0.98 13.95 -15.75
N LEU A 153 -0.37 13.94 -14.56
CA LEU A 153 1.04 13.56 -14.36
C LEU A 153 1.27 12.11 -14.78
N GLN A 154 0.43 11.19 -14.30
CA GLN A 154 0.50 9.78 -14.66
C GLN A 154 0.42 9.58 -16.16
N HIS A 155 -0.53 10.23 -16.84
CA HIS A 155 -0.63 10.15 -18.30
C HIS A 155 0.65 10.65 -19.00
N ARG A 156 1.21 11.79 -18.57
CA ARG A 156 2.48 12.31 -19.11
C ARG A 156 3.63 11.36 -18.87
N LEU A 157 3.73 10.78 -17.67
CA LEU A 157 4.78 9.84 -17.31
C LEU A 157 4.67 8.54 -18.11
N THR A 158 3.46 7.99 -18.26
CA THR A 158 3.24 6.83 -19.13
C THR A 158 3.72 7.14 -20.54
N VAL A 159 3.24 8.21 -21.18
CA VAL A 159 3.66 8.57 -22.55
C VAL A 159 5.16 8.82 -22.68
N ARG A 160 5.83 9.31 -21.63
CA ARG A 160 7.27 9.60 -21.66
C ARG A 160 8.15 8.36 -21.50
N TYR A 161 7.66 7.36 -20.76
CA TYR A 161 8.44 6.19 -20.34
C TYR A 161 7.94 4.86 -20.92
N THR A 162 6.94 4.90 -21.81
CA THR A 162 6.49 3.76 -22.64
C THR A 162 6.63 4.10 -24.11
#